data_AF-D6PKZ9-F1
#
_entry.id   AF-D6PKZ9-F1
#
_cell.length_a   1.000
_cell.length_b   1.000
_cell.length_c   1.000
_cell.angle_alpha   90.00
_cell.angle_beta   90.00
_cell.angle_gamma   90.00
#
_symmetry.space_group_name_H-M   'P 1'
#
loop_
_entity.id
_entity.type
_entity.pdbx_description
1 polymer ?
#
loop_
_entity_poly.entity_id
_entity_poly.type
_entity_poly.pdbx_seq_one_letter_code
_entity_poly.pdbx_strand_id
1 'polypeptide(L)'
;MNTPAENIIEEPVENIKEATVSESVEDQEEVDSKVSSEFALKLVNAVKSLNNDEITHYEMVNSFNTAEELRCLFLFIRALPYNPIVKIYPEAPFLFFKGITVPQSFDLSEEMARDIETFMKGQNSEYYSDLRLHDLEQPFIDAYESAIRIYNDMVEKTRDSYHASVKLAKTQVFEISAVFVCLFILMMTLIGIS
;
A
#
# COMPACT_ATOMS: atom_id res chain seq x y z
N MET A 1 -60.44 9.50 -66.37
CA MET A 1 -59.05 9.07 -66.63
C MET A 1 -58.76 7.86 -65.74
N ASN A 2 -58.05 6.89 -66.31
CA ASN A 2 -58.01 5.47 -65.94
C ASN A 2 -57.12 5.12 -64.73
N THR A 3 -57.63 4.15 -63.95
CA THR A 3 -57.03 2.92 -63.36
C THR A 3 -55.62 2.90 -62.70
N PRO A 4 -55.47 2.19 -61.55
CA PRO A 4 -54.21 1.99 -60.81
C PRO A 4 -53.51 0.60 -60.99
N ALA A 5 -52.28 0.53 -60.45
CA ALA A 5 -51.46 -0.61 -59.96
C ALA A 5 -50.69 -1.52 -60.95
N GLU A 6 -49.35 -1.64 -60.81
CA GLU A 6 -48.62 -2.86 -60.35
C GLU A 6 -47.07 -2.72 -60.28
N ASN A 7 -46.51 -3.32 -59.22
CA ASN A 7 -45.27 -4.12 -59.04
C ASN A 7 -43.81 -3.64 -59.31
N ILE A 8 -43.07 -3.50 -58.18
CA ILE A 8 -41.74 -4.01 -57.73
C ILE A 8 -40.72 -4.56 -58.77
N ILE A 9 -39.47 -4.04 -58.73
CA ILE A 9 -38.19 -4.77 -58.92
C ILE A 9 -37.09 -4.16 -58.00
N GLU A 10 -36.31 -5.02 -57.33
CA GLU A 10 -35.18 -4.74 -56.42
C GLU A 10 -33.84 -4.44 -57.13
N GLU A 11 -32.94 -3.64 -56.51
CA GLU A 11 -31.55 -4.02 -56.09
C GLU A 11 -30.75 -2.81 -55.50
N PRO A 12 -29.64 -3.02 -54.74
CA PRO A 12 -29.28 -2.28 -53.50
C PRO A 12 -28.07 -1.31 -53.61
N VAL A 13 -27.31 -1.12 -52.50
CA VAL A 13 -26.10 -0.26 -52.20
C VAL A 13 -26.44 1.17 -51.72
N GLU A 14 -25.99 1.76 -50.60
CA GLU A 14 -24.76 1.72 -49.76
C GLU A 14 -25.13 1.93 -48.26
N ASN A 15 -24.70 1.06 -47.34
CA ASN A 15 -23.44 1.17 -46.57
C ASN A 15 -23.44 2.28 -45.50
N ILE A 16 -24.13 2.06 -44.37
CA ILE A 16 -23.80 2.70 -43.10
C ILE A 16 -23.14 1.62 -42.23
N LYS A 17 -21.81 1.56 -42.29
CA LYS A 17 -20.99 0.85 -41.32
C LYS A 17 -21.07 1.62 -39.99
N GLU A 18 -21.94 1.17 -39.10
CA GLU A 18 -21.64 1.19 -37.67
C GLU A 18 -20.54 0.16 -37.45
N ALA A 19 -19.29 0.59 -37.58
CA ALA A 19 -18.13 -0.24 -37.30
C ALA A 19 -17.15 0.59 -36.47
N THR A 20 -16.90 0.05 -35.27
CA THR A 20 -15.60 0.12 -34.59
C THR A 20 -15.19 1.48 -34.02
N VAL A 21 -15.80 1.87 -32.90
CA VAL A 21 -15.17 2.83 -31.96
C VAL A 21 -15.12 2.27 -30.53
N SER A 22 -15.99 1.32 -30.17
CA SER A 22 -16.13 0.84 -28.79
C SER A 22 -15.01 -0.12 -28.34
N GLU A 23 -14.59 -1.07 -29.19
CA GLU A 23 -13.58 -2.07 -28.82
C GLU A 23 -12.19 -1.46 -28.55
N SER A 24 -11.78 -0.42 -29.29
CA SER A 24 -10.46 0.19 -29.12
C SER A 24 -10.32 1.05 -27.86
N VAL A 25 -11.43 1.55 -27.32
CA VAL A 25 -11.42 2.40 -26.11
C VAL A 25 -11.42 1.53 -24.85
N GLU A 26 -12.22 0.47 -24.82
CA GLU A 26 -12.25 -0.48 -23.71
C GLU A 26 -10.89 -1.20 -23.54
N ASP A 27 -10.26 -1.61 -24.64
CA ASP A 27 -8.92 -2.23 -24.62
C ASP A 27 -7.84 -1.25 -24.12
N GLN A 28 -7.98 0.05 -24.42
CA GLN A 28 -7.02 1.07 -24.01
C GLN A 28 -7.21 1.49 -22.54
N GLU A 29 -8.45 1.60 -22.07
CA GLU A 29 -8.77 1.81 -20.65
C GLU A 29 -8.30 0.63 -19.79
N GLU A 30 -8.43 -0.62 -20.26
CA GLU A 30 -7.91 -1.79 -19.54
C GLU A 30 -6.38 -1.73 -19.41
N VAL A 31 -5.67 -1.37 -20.48
CA VAL A 31 -4.21 -1.20 -20.45
C VAL A 31 -3.78 -0.09 -19.51
N ASP A 32 -4.41 1.08 -19.57
CA ASP A 32 -4.10 2.23 -18.70
C ASP A 32 -4.38 1.90 -17.22
N SER A 33 -5.47 1.18 -16.94
CA SER A 33 -5.80 0.73 -15.58
C SER A 33 -4.74 -0.24 -15.02
N LYS A 34 -4.20 -1.12 -15.87
CA LYS A 34 -3.16 -2.06 -15.48
C LYS A 34 -1.84 -1.35 -15.21
N VAL A 35 -1.44 -0.41 -16.07
CA VAL A 35 -0.24 0.41 -15.88
C VAL A 35 -0.33 1.22 -14.59
N SER A 36 -1.49 1.82 -14.33
CA SER A 36 -1.78 2.54 -13.09
C SER A 36 -1.64 1.65 -11.86
N SER A 37 -2.19 0.43 -11.91
CA SER A 37 -2.07 -0.57 -10.84
C SER A 37 -0.62 -1.01 -10.59
N GLU A 38 0.15 -1.29 -11.64
CA GLU A 38 1.56 -1.65 -11.53
C GLU A 38 2.38 -0.50 -10.93
N PHE A 39 2.09 0.75 -11.32
CA PHE A 39 2.74 1.93 -10.76
C PHE A 39 2.35 2.15 -9.29
N ALA A 40 1.09 1.92 -8.92
CA ALA A 40 0.65 1.99 -7.53
C ALA A 40 1.41 0.99 -6.65
N LEU A 41 1.60 -0.24 -7.12
CA LEU A 41 2.41 -1.24 -6.43
C LEU A 41 3.88 -0.85 -6.35
N LYS A 42 4.44 -0.22 -7.39
CA LYS A 42 5.81 0.32 -7.38
C LYS A 42 5.98 1.33 -6.25
N LEU A 43 5.04 2.28 -6.07
CA LEU A 43 5.08 3.27 -4.99
C LEU A 43 5.09 2.61 -3.60
N VAL A 44 4.17 1.69 -3.35
CA VAL A 44 4.07 1.00 -2.05
C VAL A 44 5.32 0.16 -1.77
N ASN A 45 5.81 -0.58 -2.76
CA ASN A 45 6.99 -1.42 -2.61
C ASN A 45 8.27 -0.60 -2.42
N ALA A 46 8.39 0.56 -3.07
CA ALA A 46 9.52 1.46 -2.88
C ALA A 46 9.65 1.90 -1.41
N VAL A 47 8.55 2.34 -0.79
CA VAL A 47 8.53 2.71 0.64
C VAL A 47 8.77 1.52 1.54
N LYS A 48 8.20 0.37 1.20
CA LYS A 48 8.40 -0.87 1.96
C LYS A 48 9.87 -1.30 1.97
N SER A 49 10.52 -1.30 0.81
CA SER A 49 11.93 -1.64 0.67
C SER A 49 12.82 -0.63 1.37
N LEU A 50 12.48 0.67 1.32
CA LEU A 50 13.19 1.69 2.09
C LEU A 50 13.12 1.39 3.60
N ASN A 51 11.92 1.12 4.12
CA ASN A 51 11.72 0.86 5.55
C ASN A 51 12.36 -0.45 6.03
N ASN A 52 12.58 -1.41 5.13
CA ASN A 52 13.26 -2.67 5.42
C ASN A 52 14.80 -2.56 5.28
N ASP A 53 15.34 -1.35 5.07
CA ASP A 53 16.75 -1.11 4.78
C ASP A 53 17.27 -1.87 3.53
N GLU A 54 16.37 -2.21 2.59
CA GLU A 54 16.73 -2.89 1.33
C GLU A 54 17.29 -1.91 0.30
N ILE A 55 16.82 -0.66 0.34
CA ILE A 55 17.27 0.45 -0.51
C ILE A 55 17.39 1.73 0.33
N THR A 56 18.29 2.61 -0.07
CA THR A 56 18.41 3.96 0.49
C THR A 56 17.34 4.90 -0.08
N HIS A 57 17.10 6.04 0.57
CA HIS A 57 16.18 7.07 0.04
C HIS A 57 16.64 7.64 -1.30
N TYR A 58 17.95 7.70 -1.53
CA TYR A 58 18.53 8.09 -2.82
C TYR A 58 18.19 7.08 -3.92
N GLU A 59 18.36 5.79 -3.66
CA GLU A 59 18.03 4.72 -4.61
C GLU A 59 16.53 4.63 -4.86
N MET A 60 15.71 4.84 -3.82
CA MET A 60 14.26 4.90 -3.95
C MET A 60 13.84 5.99 -4.94
N VAL A 61 14.31 7.23 -4.76
CA VAL A 61 13.95 8.35 -5.66
C VAL A 61 14.48 8.09 -7.07
N ASN A 62 15.70 7.56 -7.21
CA ASN A 62 16.29 7.26 -8.52
C ASN A 62 15.62 6.07 -9.25
N SER A 63 14.75 5.30 -8.58
CA SER A 63 13.95 4.26 -9.24
C SER A 63 12.78 4.82 -10.07
N PHE A 64 12.51 6.12 -9.94
CA PHE A 64 11.47 6.84 -10.68
C PHE A 64 12.11 7.72 -11.76
N ASN A 65 11.67 7.54 -13.01
CA ASN A 65 12.42 8.03 -14.17
C ASN A 65 11.78 9.26 -14.84
N THR A 66 10.49 9.50 -14.61
CA THR A 66 9.75 10.60 -15.26
C THR A 66 9.41 11.70 -14.26
N ALA A 67 9.14 12.91 -14.77
CA ALA A 67 8.72 14.03 -13.93
C ALA A 67 7.41 13.73 -13.19
N GLU A 68 6.44 13.12 -13.87
CA GLU A 68 5.15 12.73 -13.28
C GLU A 68 5.30 11.63 -12.23
N GLU A 69 6.17 10.63 -12.47
CA GLU A 69 6.48 9.61 -11.49
C GLU A 69 7.07 10.21 -10.20
N LEU A 70 8.00 11.16 -10.33
CA LEU A 70 8.63 11.84 -9.19
C LEU A 70 7.65 12.75 -8.45
N ARG A 71 6.80 13.48 -9.16
CA ARG A 71 5.73 14.30 -8.56
C ARG A 71 4.72 13.45 -7.79
N CYS A 72 4.32 12.32 -8.36
CA CYS A 72 3.43 11.37 -7.71
C CYS A 72 4.07 10.76 -6.46
N LEU A 73 5.34 10.33 -6.54
CA LEU A 73 6.10 9.85 -5.37
C LEU A 73 6.16 10.91 -4.26
N PHE A 74 6.44 12.16 -4.62
CA PHE A 74 6.52 13.25 -3.66
C PHE A 74 5.21 13.46 -2.90
N LEU A 75 4.08 13.47 -3.62
CA LEU A 75 2.75 13.57 -3.00
C LEU A 75 2.44 12.34 -2.15
N PHE A 76 2.81 11.15 -2.62
CA PHE A 76 2.59 9.89 -1.91
C PHE A 76 3.30 9.88 -0.56
N ILE A 77 4.59 10.19 -0.53
CA ILE A 77 5.39 10.26 0.71
C ILE A 77 4.79 11.24 1.72
N ARG A 78 4.30 12.40 1.25
CA ARG A 78 3.67 13.42 2.11
C ARG A 78 2.34 13.00 2.71
N ALA A 79 1.65 12.06 2.07
CA ALA A 79 0.35 11.58 2.51
C ALA A 79 0.44 10.40 3.49
N LEU A 80 1.61 9.77 3.62
CA LEU A 80 1.77 8.61 4.50
C LEU A 80 1.69 9.02 5.99
N PRO A 81 1.04 8.21 6.83
CA PRO A 81 1.06 8.41 8.27
C PRO A 81 2.45 8.08 8.84
N TYR A 82 2.92 8.88 9.79
CA TYR A 82 4.13 8.60 10.56
C TYR A 82 3.82 7.73 11.78
N ASN A 83 4.63 6.69 12.04
CA ASN A 83 4.45 5.75 13.16
C ASN A 83 3.03 5.16 13.26
N PRO A 84 2.51 4.52 12.20
CA PRO A 84 1.11 4.06 12.19
C PRO A 84 0.85 2.86 13.13
N ILE A 85 1.89 2.12 13.53
CA ILE A 85 1.76 0.96 14.44
C ILE A 85 2.44 1.28 15.77
N VAL A 86 1.62 1.50 16.80
CA VAL A 86 2.11 1.84 18.14
C VAL A 86 2.67 0.59 18.85
N LYS A 87 3.86 0.72 19.42
CA LYS A 87 4.49 -0.29 20.27
C LYS A 87 3.71 -0.46 21.58
N ILE A 88 3.04 -1.61 21.74
CA ILE A 88 2.23 -1.94 22.94
C ILE A 88 2.77 -3.13 23.75
N TYR A 89 3.90 -3.69 23.34
CA TYR A 89 4.51 -4.85 23.97
C TYR A 89 6.05 -4.80 23.85
N PRO A 90 6.82 -5.33 24.83
CA PRO A 90 8.28 -5.36 24.76
C PRO A 90 8.81 -6.20 23.60
N GLU A 91 9.81 -5.69 22.88
CA GLU A 91 10.49 -6.43 21.81
C GLU A 91 11.60 -7.33 22.35
N ALA A 92 12.29 -6.88 23.40
CA ALA A 92 13.28 -7.69 24.08
C ALA A 92 12.56 -8.75 24.95
N PRO A 93 12.97 -10.03 24.86
CA PRO A 93 12.45 -11.05 25.76
C PRO A 93 12.88 -10.76 27.21
N PHE A 94 12.05 -11.17 28.17
CA PHE A 94 12.34 -11.04 29.60
C PHE A 94 11.96 -12.31 30.33
N LEU A 95 12.91 -12.88 31.10
CA LEU A 95 12.77 -14.19 31.74
C LEU A 95 12.35 -15.27 30.72
N PHE A 96 11.11 -15.76 30.82
CA PHE A 96 10.49 -16.76 29.95
C PHE A 96 9.43 -16.17 29.02
N PHE A 97 9.27 -14.84 29.00
CA PHE A 97 8.35 -14.15 28.12
C PHE A 97 9.03 -13.80 26.80
N LYS A 98 8.40 -14.23 25.70
CA LYS A 98 8.82 -13.86 24.35
C LYS A 98 8.58 -12.37 24.14
N GLY A 99 9.54 -11.70 23.54
CA GLY A 99 9.34 -10.37 22.97
C GLY A 99 8.63 -10.45 21.62
N ILE A 100 7.93 -9.39 21.23
CA ILE A 100 7.25 -9.29 19.94
C ILE A 100 7.75 -8.05 19.22
N THR A 101 8.39 -8.24 18.07
CA THR A 101 8.92 -7.16 17.23
C THR A 101 7.77 -6.35 16.61
N VAL A 102 7.93 -5.03 16.60
CA VAL A 102 6.99 -4.16 15.88
C VAL A 102 7.34 -4.20 14.40
N PRO A 103 6.39 -4.45 13.49
CA PRO A 103 6.67 -4.43 12.06
C PRO A 103 7.08 -3.03 11.59
N GLN A 104 8.22 -2.91 10.91
CA GLN A 104 8.76 -1.64 10.43
C GLN A 104 8.46 -1.37 8.96
N SER A 105 8.03 -2.38 8.20
CA SER A 105 7.83 -2.30 6.74
C SER A 105 6.88 -1.18 6.29
N PHE A 106 6.00 -0.71 7.16
CA PHE A 106 5.08 0.39 6.87
C PHE A 106 5.19 1.48 7.94
N ASP A 107 6.42 1.79 8.35
CA ASP A 107 6.71 2.83 9.35
C ASP A 107 7.73 3.81 8.79
N LEU A 108 7.26 4.70 7.91
CA LEU A 108 8.11 5.78 7.41
C LEU A 108 8.26 6.83 8.53
N SER A 109 9.50 7.03 8.99
CA SER A 109 9.77 8.04 10.02
C SER A 109 9.62 9.46 9.46
N GLU A 110 9.23 10.41 10.31
CA GLU A 110 9.11 11.81 9.92
C GLU A 110 10.45 12.39 9.44
N GLU A 111 11.56 11.97 10.07
CA GLU A 111 12.91 12.35 9.66
C GLU A 111 13.23 11.86 8.25
N MET A 112 12.99 10.58 7.97
CA MET A 112 13.24 10.00 6.65
C MET A 112 12.37 10.66 5.57
N ALA A 113 11.10 10.92 5.87
CA ALA A 113 10.21 11.63 4.96
C ALA A 113 10.74 13.04 4.62
N ARG A 114 11.22 13.79 5.62
CA ARG A 114 11.84 15.10 5.42
C ARG A 114 13.15 15.03 4.62
N ASP A 115 13.95 13.99 4.83
CA ASP A 115 15.19 13.78 4.09
C ASP A 115 14.92 13.48 2.62
N ILE A 116 13.93 12.62 2.33
CA ILE A 116 13.44 12.37 0.96
C ILE A 116 12.96 13.68 0.32
N GLU A 117 12.09 14.43 1.00
CA GLU A 117 11.57 15.69 0.48
C GLU A 117 12.68 16.70 0.17
N THR A 118 13.66 16.81 1.07
CA THR A 118 14.78 17.74 0.92
C THR A 118 15.66 17.32 -0.25
N PHE A 119 15.94 16.02 -0.39
CA PHE A 119 16.70 15.49 -1.52
C PHE A 119 15.99 15.76 -2.85
N MET A 120 14.69 15.46 -2.95
CA MET A 120 13.91 15.67 -4.16
C MET A 120 13.87 17.15 -4.55
N LYS A 121 13.57 18.05 -3.59
CA LYS A 121 13.58 19.52 -3.81
C LYS A 121 14.97 20.03 -4.19
N GLY A 122 16.03 19.42 -3.68
CA GLY A 122 17.41 19.73 -4.05
C GLY A 122 17.76 19.40 -5.50
N GLN A 123 17.10 18.40 -6.10
CA GLN A 123 17.30 18.06 -7.50
C GLN A 123 16.53 18.98 -8.45
N ASN A 124 15.23 19.22 -8.19
CA ASN A 124 14.36 20.02 -9.06
C ASN A 124 13.26 20.71 -8.25
N SER A 125 13.56 21.85 -7.62
CA SER A 125 12.61 22.53 -6.72
C SER A 125 11.30 22.97 -7.39
N GLU A 126 11.35 23.34 -8.67
CA GLU A 126 10.18 23.78 -9.45
C GLU A 126 9.12 22.67 -9.61
N TYR A 127 9.52 21.40 -9.59
CA TYR A 127 8.57 20.30 -9.74
C TYR A 127 7.65 20.13 -8.53
N TYR A 128 8.07 20.62 -7.36
CA TYR A 128 7.42 20.35 -6.08
C TYR A 128 6.84 21.59 -5.41
N SER A 129 7.14 22.79 -5.94
CA SER A 129 6.56 24.04 -5.47
C SER A 129 5.07 24.10 -5.80
N ASP A 130 4.23 24.23 -4.77
CA ASP A 130 2.76 24.31 -4.87
C ASP A 130 2.08 23.12 -5.58
N LEU A 131 2.77 21.99 -5.73
CA LEU A 131 2.26 20.78 -6.37
C LEU A 131 1.02 20.23 -5.65
N ARG A 132 -0.04 19.97 -6.41
CA ARG A 132 -1.29 19.36 -5.95
C ARG A 132 -1.59 18.09 -6.74
N LEU A 133 -2.46 17.25 -6.19
CA LEU A 133 -2.81 15.98 -6.80
C LEU A 133 -3.42 16.12 -8.20
N HIS A 134 -4.24 17.15 -8.44
CA HIS A 134 -4.88 17.38 -9.74
C HIS A 134 -3.94 17.98 -10.80
N ASP A 135 -2.71 18.33 -10.42
CA ASP A 135 -1.69 18.77 -11.38
C ASP A 135 -1.04 17.56 -12.10
N LEU A 136 -1.29 16.34 -11.61
CA LEU A 136 -0.83 15.09 -12.24
C LEU A 136 -1.76 14.69 -13.39
N GLU A 137 -1.24 13.90 -14.33
CA GLU A 137 -2.07 13.24 -15.35
C GLU A 137 -2.95 12.13 -14.73
N GLN A 138 -4.10 11.85 -15.38
CA GLN A 138 -5.11 10.92 -14.87
C GLN A 138 -4.55 9.55 -14.45
N PRO A 139 -3.68 8.86 -15.22
CA PRO A 139 -3.15 7.56 -14.84
C PRO A 139 -2.37 7.60 -13.52
N PHE A 140 -1.68 8.71 -13.23
CA PHE A 140 -0.92 8.91 -11.99
C PHE A 140 -1.81 9.30 -10.80
N ILE A 141 -2.92 10.00 -11.05
CA ILE A 141 -3.96 10.25 -10.03
C ILE A 141 -4.55 8.91 -9.58
N ASP A 142 -4.98 8.09 -10.53
CA ASP A 142 -5.57 6.78 -10.26
C ASP A 142 -4.58 5.87 -9.52
N ALA A 143 -3.31 5.92 -9.92
CA ALA A 143 -2.26 5.13 -9.29
C ALA A 143 -1.95 5.63 -7.88
N TYR A 144 -1.92 6.94 -7.65
CA TYR A 144 -1.76 7.54 -6.33
C TYR A 144 -2.88 7.09 -5.39
N GLU A 145 -4.14 7.21 -5.81
CA GLU A 145 -5.29 6.81 -4.98
C GLU A 145 -5.28 5.32 -4.67
N SER A 146 -4.94 4.50 -5.67
CA SER A 146 -4.76 3.06 -5.51
C SER A 146 -3.62 2.75 -4.53
N ALA A 147 -2.48 3.42 -4.65
CA ALA A 147 -1.32 3.24 -3.77
C ALA A 147 -1.65 3.58 -2.33
N ILE A 148 -2.35 4.70 -2.08
CA ILE A 148 -2.80 5.08 -0.74
C ILE A 148 -3.75 4.02 -0.15
N ARG A 149 -4.70 3.52 -0.95
CA ARG A 149 -5.63 2.47 -0.52
C ARG A 149 -4.88 1.17 -0.16
N ILE A 150 -3.97 0.73 -1.02
CA ILE A 150 -3.15 -0.47 -0.80
C ILE A 150 -2.27 -0.31 0.44
N TYR A 151 -1.59 0.83 0.58
CA TYR A 151 -0.72 1.11 1.71
C TYR A 151 -1.50 1.03 3.03
N ASN A 152 -2.64 1.72 3.11
CA ASN A 152 -3.46 1.73 4.32
C ASN A 152 -3.99 0.34 4.66
N ASP A 153 -4.48 -0.43 3.69
CA ASP A 153 -4.94 -1.81 3.91
C ASP A 153 -3.80 -2.71 4.43
N MET A 154 -2.59 -2.56 3.88
CA MET A 154 -1.41 -3.31 4.33
C MET A 154 -0.95 -2.91 5.74
N VAL A 155 -1.01 -1.62 6.08
CA VAL A 155 -0.77 -1.12 7.44
C VAL A 155 -1.77 -1.74 8.42
N GLU A 156 -3.06 -1.74 8.09
CA GLU A 156 -4.10 -2.28 8.96
C GLU A 156 -3.94 -3.79 9.17
N LYS A 157 -3.70 -4.56 8.10
CA LYS A 157 -3.42 -6.00 8.19
C LYS A 157 -2.20 -6.29 9.06
N THR A 158 -1.15 -5.49 8.91
CA THR A 158 0.10 -5.62 9.67
C THR A 158 -0.11 -5.28 11.14
N ARG A 159 -0.87 -4.21 11.44
CA ARG A 159 -1.30 -3.84 12.79
C ARG A 159 -2.08 -4.98 13.43
N ASP A 160 -3.09 -5.51 12.75
CA ASP A 160 -3.94 -6.57 13.30
C ASP A 160 -3.15 -7.84 13.59
N SER A 161 -2.21 -8.19 12.71
CA SER A 161 -1.27 -9.30 12.91
C SER A 161 -0.36 -9.09 14.13
N TYR A 162 0.18 -7.89 14.30
CA TYR A 162 0.97 -7.53 15.48
C TYR A 162 0.14 -7.63 16.77
N HIS A 163 -1.07 -7.08 16.78
CA HIS A 163 -1.98 -7.16 17.93
C HIS A 163 -2.35 -8.60 18.29
N ALA A 164 -2.58 -9.46 17.29
CA ALA A 164 -2.82 -10.89 17.52
C ALA A 164 -1.60 -11.57 18.17
N SER A 165 -0.40 -11.27 17.68
CA SER A 165 0.86 -11.78 18.24
C SER A 165 1.08 -11.33 19.68
N VAL A 166 0.80 -10.06 19.97
CA VAL A 166 0.85 -9.50 21.34
C VAL A 166 -0.17 -10.19 22.25
N LYS A 167 -1.39 -10.45 21.77
CA LYS A 167 -2.41 -11.15 22.56
C LYS A 167 -1.96 -12.57 22.91
N LEU A 168 -1.40 -13.30 21.94
CA LEU A 168 -0.85 -14.64 22.17
C LEU A 168 0.30 -14.62 23.19
N ALA A 169 1.22 -13.66 23.09
CA ALA A 169 2.31 -13.49 24.05
C ALA A 169 1.80 -13.22 25.47
N LYS A 170 0.79 -12.35 25.62
CA LYS A 170 0.14 -12.08 26.91
C LYS A 170 -0.56 -13.31 27.47
N THR A 171 -1.26 -14.09 26.65
CA THR A 171 -1.87 -15.36 27.10
C THR A 171 -0.81 -16.35 27.57
N GLN A 172 0.30 -16.47 26.83
CA GLN A 172 1.43 -17.33 27.20
C GLN A 172 2.01 -16.95 28.57
N VAL A 173 2.11 -15.64 28.87
CA VAL A 173 2.55 -15.14 30.17
C VAL A 173 1.67 -15.69 31.30
N PHE A 174 0.34 -15.61 31.13
CA PHE A 174 -0.61 -16.11 32.12
C PHE A 174 -0.48 -17.63 32.31
N GLU A 175 -0.42 -18.41 31.22
CA GLU A 175 -0.30 -19.86 31.29
C GLU A 175 0.99 -20.32 31.99
N ILE A 176 2.13 -19.77 31.58
CA ILE A 176 3.43 -20.13 32.17
C ILE A 176 3.49 -19.71 33.64
N SER A 177 2.99 -18.51 33.97
CA SER A 177 2.98 -18.04 35.36
C SER A 177 2.14 -18.92 36.28
N ALA A 178 0.99 -19.42 35.81
CA ALA A 178 0.13 -20.31 36.58
C ALA A 178 0.82 -21.65 36.88
N VAL A 179 1.56 -22.21 35.91
CA VAL A 179 2.35 -23.43 36.11
C VAL A 179 3.43 -23.23 37.16
N PHE A 180 4.17 -22.12 37.12
CA PHE A 180 5.20 -21.82 38.12
C PHE A 180 4.63 -21.65 39.53
N VAL A 181 3.50 -20.94 39.67
CA VAL A 181 2.84 -20.79 40.98
C VAL A 181 2.39 -22.14 41.52
N CYS A 182 1.80 -23.00 40.67
CA CYS A 182 1.38 -24.34 41.06
C CYS A 182 2.57 -25.20 41.54
N LEU A 183 3.66 -25.24 40.75
CA LEU A 183 4.88 -25.97 41.12
C LEU A 183 5.51 -25.44 42.41
N PHE A 184 5.51 -24.12 42.61
CA PHE A 184 6.04 -23.50 43.81
C PHE A 184 5.25 -23.92 45.06
N ILE A 185 3.91 -23.91 44.99
CA ILE A 185 3.05 -24.37 46.09
C ILE A 185 3.31 -25.85 46.39
N LEU A 186 3.37 -26.71 45.36
CA LEU A 186 3.65 -28.14 45.55
C LEU A 186 5.01 -28.37 46.23
N MET A 187 6.05 -27.66 45.79
CA MET A 187 7.39 -27.76 46.40
C MET A 187 7.37 -27.34 47.87
N MET A 188 6.70 -26.23 48.21
CA MET A 188 6.55 -25.76 49.59
C MET A 188 5.80 -26.77 50.46
N THR A 189 4.74 -27.38 49.94
CA THR A 189 4.01 -28.41 50.68
C THR A 189 4.86 -29.65 50.93
N LEU A 190 5.67 -30.09 49.98
CA LEU A 190 6.56 -31.25 50.16
C LEU A 190 7.65 -30.99 51.20
N ILE A 191 8.28 -29.80 51.17
CA ILE A 191 9.31 -29.43 52.15
C ILE A 191 8.70 -29.27 53.54
N GLY A 192 7.52 -28.67 53.67
CA GLY A 192 6.87 -28.44 54.96
C GLY A 192 6.29 -29.70 55.62
N ILE A 193 6.11 -30.80 54.87
CA ILE A 193 5.69 -32.11 55.41
C ILE A 193 6.90 -32.96 55.84
N SER A 194 8.11 -32.66 55.35
CA SER A 194 9.36 -33.33 55.72
C SER A 194 9.98 -32.78 57.00
#